data_AF-A0A7C2ZVI0-F1
#
_entry.id   AF-A0A7C2ZVI0-F1
#
_cell.length_a   1.000
_cell.length_b   1.000
_cell.length_c   1.000
_cell.angle_alpha   90.00
_cell.angle_beta   90.00
_cell.angle_gamma   90.00
#
_symmetry.space_group_name_H-M   'P 1'
#
loop_
_entity.id
_entity.type
_entity.pdbx_description
1 polymer ?
#
loop_
_entity_poly.entity_id
_entity_poly.type
_entity_poly.pdbx_seq_one_letter_code
_entity_poly.pdbx_strand_id
1 'polypeptide(L)'
;MRRRPSRPGGWLPVGTRLALVTLTVLVAVALAVPVRADDLDNRAREIAKKLQCPVCQTISVADSPSELAAQMRAIIREKLAEGWTEDQIINYFVERYGEGVLLEPPRQGFGLLAWVGPAVVVVFGLAIITAAVRAWVRPRPEAEPALDPGDEDRYAPELERAVKDA
;
A
#
# COMPACT_ATOMS: atom_id res chain seq x y z
N MET A 1 -20.92 41.92 49.57
CA MET A 1 -22.13 41.09 49.39
C MET A 1 -22.23 40.63 47.94
N ARG A 2 -22.08 39.33 47.65
CA ARG A 2 -22.48 38.72 46.36
C ARG A 2 -23.03 37.33 46.68
N ARG A 3 -24.36 37.18 46.69
CA ARG A 3 -25.04 35.89 46.87
C ARG A 3 -24.86 35.08 45.58
N ARG A 4 -24.30 33.86 45.68
CA ARG A 4 -24.32 32.87 44.59
C ARG A 4 -25.71 32.20 44.58
N PRO A 5 -26.41 32.13 43.43
CA PRO A 5 -27.63 31.33 43.33
C PRO A 5 -27.30 29.83 43.31
N SER A 6 -28.01 29.07 44.14
CA SER A 6 -27.99 27.62 44.21
C SER A 6 -28.59 26.98 42.96
N ARG A 7 -27.91 25.99 42.40
CA ARG A 7 -28.37 25.16 41.28
C ARG A 7 -29.65 24.39 41.66
N PRO A 8 -30.72 24.40 40.86
CA PRO A 8 -31.83 23.47 41.07
C PRO A 8 -31.36 22.04 40.75
N GLY A 9 -31.51 21.14 41.71
CA GLY A 9 -31.20 19.72 41.56
C GLY A 9 -32.06 19.10 40.47
N GLY A 10 -31.41 18.64 39.40
CA GLY A 10 -32.03 18.04 38.23
C GLY A 10 -32.64 16.68 38.53
N TRP A 11 -33.90 16.66 38.95
CA TRP A 11 -34.75 15.49 38.85
C TRP A 11 -35.28 15.44 37.42
N LEU A 12 -34.61 14.66 36.56
CA LEU A 12 -35.09 14.37 35.21
C LEU A 12 -36.50 13.77 35.28
N PRO A 13 -37.48 14.28 34.49
CA PRO A 13 -38.87 13.82 34.57
C PRO A 13 -38.96 12.34 34.19
N VAL A 14 -39.88 11.61 34.85
CA VAL A 14 -40.09 10.16 34.66
C VAL A 14 -40.26 9.79 33.18
N GLY A 15 -40.86 10.68 32.38
CA GLY A 15 -41.02 10.50 30.93
C GLY A 15 -39.69 10.41 30.15
N THR A 16 -38.66 11.14 30.56
CA THR A 16 -37.33 11.08 29.90
C THR A 16 -36.60 9.78 30.24
N ARG A 17 -36.79 9.26 31.46
CA ARG A 17 -36.23 7.95 31.84
C ARG A 17 -36.91 6.82 31.08
N LEU A 18 -38.23 6.88 30.92
CA LEU A 18 -39.00 5.89 30.16
C LEU A 18 -38.66 5.91 28.67
N ALA A 19 -38.50 7.10 28.09
CA ALA A 19 -38.07 7.27 26.70
C ALA A 19 -36.64 6.78 26.45
N LEU A 20 -35.72 6.98 27.40
CA LEU A 20 -34.36 6.45 27.32
C LEU A 20 -34.34 4.94 27.38
N VAL A 21 -35.17 4.33 28.23
CA VAL A 21 -35.28 2.86 28.34
C VAL A 21 -35.90 2.24 27.09
N THR A 22 -36.96 2.84 26.54
CA THR A 22 -37.55 2.33 25.29
C THR A 22 -36.60 2.50 24.11
N LEU A 23 -35.85 3.60 24.03
CA LEU A 23 -34.83 3.81 22.99
C LEU A 23 -33.68 2.81 23.11
N THR A 24 -33.16 2.55 24.32
CA THR A 24 -32.11 1.54 24.50
C THR A 24 -32.59 0.13 24.20
N VAL A 25 -33.84 -0.21 24.56
CA VAL A 25 -34.44 -1.49 24.20
C VAL A 25 -34.62 -1.61 22.67
N LEU A 26 -35.10 -0.56 21.99
CA LEU A 26 -35.23 -0.54 20.53
C LEU A 26 -33.88 -0.70 19.82
N VAL A 27 -32.83 -0.01 20.30
CA VAL A 27 -31.47 -0.14 19.76
C VAL A 27 -30.94 -1.56 20.00
N ALA A 28 -31.15 -2.13 21.19
CA ALA A 28 -30.74 -3.50 21.50
C ALA A 28 -31.44 -4.54 20.59
N VAL A 29 -32.73 -4.36 20.32
CA VAL A 29 -33.49 -5.23 19.40
C VAL A 29 -33.04 -5.05 17.95
N ALA A 30 -32.70 -3.83 17.53
CA ALA A 30 -32.16 -3.57 16.19
C ALA A 30 -30.77 -4.19 15.98
N LEU A 31 -29.94 -4.27 17.03
CA LEU A 31 -28.65 -4.98 17.01
C LEU A 31 -28.81 -6.51 17.09
N ALA A 32 -29.97 -7.00 17.52
CA ALA A 32 -30.28 -8.43 17.65
C ALA A 32 -30.90 -9.03 16.37
N VAL A 33 -30.93 -8.31 15.24
CA VAL A 33 -31.41 -8.86 13.97
C VAL A 33 -30.53 -10.07 13.62
N PRO A 34 -31.08 -11.30 13.59
CA PRO A 34 -30.30 -12.46 13.24
C PRO A 34 -29.86 -12.30 11.79
N VAL A 35 -28.55 -12.27 11.56
CA VAL A 35 -27.99 -12.40 10.21
C VAL A 35 -28.56 -13.72 9.67
N ARG A 36 -29.36 -13.64 8.62
CA ARG A 36 -30.03 -14.81 8.04
C ARG A 36 -28.95 -15.83 7.67
N ALA A 37 -29.13 -17.10 8.05
CA ALA A 37 -28.15 -18.15 7.79
C ALA A 37 -27.82 -18.28 6.29
N ASP A 38 -28.80 -18.04 5.40
CA ASP A 38 -28.59 -17.96 3.95
C ASP A 38 -27.65 -16.82 3.51
N ASP A 39 -27.62 -15.70 4.23
CA ASP A 39 -26.70 -14.59 3.94
C ASP A 39 -25.27 -14.95 4.35
N LEU A 40 -25.11 -15.60 5.51
CA LEU A 40 -23.80 -16.02 6.01
C LEU A 40 -23.13 -17.05 5.09
N ASP A 41 -23.87 -18.05 4.62
CA ASP A 41 -23.31 -19.07 3.74
C ASP A 41 -22.91 -18.52 2.37
N ASN A 42 -23.69 -17.58 1.82
CA ASN A 42 -23.34 -16.91 0.58
C ASN A 42 -22.09 -16.02 0.74
N ARG A 43 -22.04 -15.21 1.80
CA ARG A 43 -20.87 -14.37 2.12
C ARG A 43 -19.63 -15.21 2.38
N ALA A 44 -19.76 -16.29 3.15
CA ALA A 44 -18.65 -17.21 3.41
C ALA A 44 -18.12 -17.82 2.11
N ARG A 45 -19.02 -18.17 1.17
CA ARG A 45 -18.65 -18.69 -0.14
C ARG A 45 -17.93 -17.65 -1.00
N GLU A 46 -18.35 -16.38 -0.97
CA GLU A 46 -17.65 -15.30 -1.69
C GLU A 46 -16.22 -15.09 -1.18
N ILE A 47 -16.03 -15.08 0.14
CA ILE A 47 -14.70 -14.97 0.74
C ILE A 47 -13.85 -16.21 0.38
N ALA A 48 -14.43 -17.40 0.45
CA ALA A 48 -13.74 -18.65 0.10
C ALA A 48 -13.32 -18.73 -1.38
N LYS A 49 -13.98 -17.99 -2.30
CA LYS A 49 -13.57 -17.91 -3.70
C LYS A 49 -12.29 -17.09 -3.88
N LYS A 50 -12.04 -16.12 -3.00
CA LYS A 50 -10.84 -15.27 -3.03
C LYS A 50 -9.60 -15.94 -2.44
N LEU A 51 -9.79 -17.07 -1.75
CA LEU A 51 -8.73 -17.84 -1.09
C LEU A 51 -8.37 -19.08 -1.91
N GLN A 52 -7.08 -19.34 -2.09
CA GLN A 52 -6.55 -20.52 -2.77
C GLN A 52 -6.32 -21.62 -1.77
N CYS A 53 -6.63 -22.86 -2.15
CA CYS A 53 -6.35 -23.98 -1.27
C CYS A 53 -4.84 -24.31 -1.34
N PRO A 54 -4.09 -24.20 -0.22
CA PRO A 54 -2.64 -24.39 -0.22
C PRO A 54 -2.22 -25.83 -0.54
N VAL A 55 -3.14 -26.80 -0.40
CA VAL A 55 -2.86 -28.22 -0.64
C VAL A 55 -3.42 -28.74 -1.96
N CYS A 56 -4.33 -28.04 -2.62
CA CYS A 56 -5.04 -28.60 -3.78
C CYS A 56 -4.52 -28.19 -5.15
N GLN A 57 -3.58 -27.23 -5.23
CA GLN A 57 -3.03 -26.67 -6.47
C GLN A 57 -4.13 -26.07 -7.39
N THR A 58 -3.95 -24.82 -7.81
CA THR A 58 -4.76 -24.15 -8.86
C THR A 58 -6.29 -24.01 -8.66
N ILE A 59 -6.85 -24.39 -7.50
CA ILE A 59 -8.30 -24.25 -7.22
C ILE A 59 -8.59 -23.45 -5.95
N SER A 60 -9.77 -22.80 -5.93
CA SER A 60 -10.25 -21.99 -4.80
C SER A 60 -10.63 -22.87 -3.60
N VAL A 61 -10.60 -22.29 -2.40
CA VAL A 61 -11.14 -22.91 -1.19
C VAL A 61 -12.64 -23.13 -1.31
N ALA A 62 -13.36 -22.30 -2.08
CA ALA A 62 -14.79 -22.48 -2.33
C ALA A 62 -15.12 -23.75 -3.12
N ASP A 63 -14.26 -24.19 -4.04
CA ASP A 63 -14.52 -25.30 -4.96
C ASP A 63 -13.74 -26.58 -4.63
N SER A 64 -12.71 -26.50 -3.81
CA SER A 64 -11.90 -27.67 -3.42
C SER A 64 -12.68 -28.66 -2.53
N PRO A 65 -12.69 -29.97 -2.87
CA PRO A 65 -13.31 -31.00 -2.04
C PRO A 65 -12.42 -31.47 -0.88
N SER A 66 -11.26 -30.84 -0.65
CA SER A 66 -10.36 -31.25 0.43
C SER A 66 -10.93 -30.97 1.83
N GLU A 67 -10.50 -31.79 2.79
CA GLU A 67 -10.83 -31.61 4.20
C GLU A 67 -10.32 -30.26 4.74
N LEU A 68 -9.15 -29.81 4.27
CA LEU A 68 -8.62 -28.49 4.62
C LEU A 68 -9.53 -27.37 4.13
N ALA A 69 -10.01 -27.44 2.88
CA ALA A 69 -10.94 -26.45 2.36
C ALA A 69 -12.27 -26.45 3.12
N ALA A 70 -12.77 -27.62 3.54
CA ALA A 70 -13.95 -27.71 4.39
C ALA A 70 -13.75 -27.03 5.75
N GLN A 71 -12.60 -27.26 6.40
CA GLN A 71 -12.24 -26.59 7.66
C GLN A 71 -12.12 -25.07 7.50
N MET A 72 -11.47 -24.60 6.43
CA MET A 72 -11.36 -23.16 6.17
C MET A 72 -12.74 -22.51 5.97
N ARG A 73 -13.65 -23.13 5.22
CA ARG A 73 -15.04 -22.63 5.06
C ARG A 73 -15.79 -22.56 6.40
N ALA A 74 -15.58 -23.54 7.28
CA ALA A 74 -16.18 -23.54 8.61
C ALA A 74 -15.67 -22.37 9.46
N ILE A 75 -14.36 -22.11 9.45
CA ILE A 75 -13.74 -20.97 10.15
C ILE A 75 -14.25 -19.64 9.59
N ILE A 76 -14.36 -19.50 8.27
CA ILE A 76 -14.90 -18.27 7.64
C ILE A 76 -16.31 -17.99 8.15
N ARG A 77 -17.17 -19.02 8.19
CA ARG A 77 -18.54 -18.90 8.70
C ARG A 77 -18.57 -18.51 10.17
N GLU A 78 -17.74 -19.12 11.00
CA GLU A 78 -17.62 -18.79 12.42
C GLU A 78 -17.21 -17.33 12.63
N LYS A 79 -16.17 -16.87 11.92
CA LYS A 79 -15.69 -15.48 12.01
C LYS A 79 -16.72 -14.46 11.48
N LEU A 80 -17.44 -14.79 10.41
CA LEU A 80 -18.56 -13.97 9.94
C LEU A 80 -19.69 -13.89 10.97
N ALA A 81 -20.00 -14.99 11.66
CA ALA A 81 -21.01 -15.02 12.72
C ALA A 81 -20.55 -14.23 13.96
N GLU A 82 -19.24 -14.17 14.23
CA GLU A 82 -18.63 -13.29 15.23
C GLU A 82 -18.64 -11.79 14.83
N GLY A 83 -19.08 -11.46 13.62
CA GLY A 83 -19.15 -10.08 13.12
C GLY A 83 -17.85 -9.55 12.50
N TRP A 84 -16.91 -10.43 12.15
CA TRP A 84 -15.68 -10.03 11.48
C TRP A 84 -15.97 -9.51 10.07
N THR A 85 -15.17 -8.54 9.65
CA THR A 85 -15.20 -8.03 8.27
C THR A 85 -14.44 -8.97 7.34
N GLU A 86 -14.76 -8.91 6.04
CA GLU A 86 -14.08 -9.71 5.02
C GLU A 86 -12.55 -9.52 5.06
N ASP A 87 -12.07 -8.27 5.15
CA ASP A 87 -10.63 -7.97 5.19
C ASP A 87 -9.95 -8.59 6.42
N GLN A 88 -10.61 -8.59 7.57
CA GLN A 88 -10.08 -9.21 8.78
C GLN A 88 -9.97 -10.73 8.64
N ILE A 89 -10.96 -11.36 8.00
CA ILE A 89 -10.95 -12.80 7.73
C ILE A 89 -9.83 -13.15 6.75
N ILE A 90 -9.67 -12.39 5.68
CA ILE A 90 -8.58 -12.57 4.72
C ILE A 90 -7.22 -12.43 5.43
N ASN A 91 -7.03 -11.36 6.20
CA ASN A 91 -5.79 -11.14 6.94
C ASN A 91 -5.48 -12.26 7.94
N TYR A 92 -6.50 -12.81 8.61
CA TYR A 92 -6.34 -13.97 9.49
C TYR A 92 -5.76 -15.19 8.76
N PHE A 93 -6.21 -15.45 7.53
CA PHE A 93 -5.67 -16.54 6.71
C PHE A 93 -4.27 -16.21 6.14
N VAL A 94 -3.99 -14.95 5.81
CA VAL A 94 -2.64 -14.51 5.37
C VAL A 94 -1.62 -14.68 6.49
N GLU A 95 -1.96 -14.28 7.71
CA GLU A 95 -1.05 -14.39 8.85
C GLU A 95 -0.67 -15.85 9.15
N ARG A 96 -1.58 -16.78 8.84
CA ARG A 96 -1.42 -18.22 9.15
C ARG A 96 -0.83 -19.04 8.00
N TYR A 97 -1.17 -18.72 6.75
CA TYR A 97 -0.79 -19.50 5.56
C TYR A 97 0.11 -18.73 4.58
N GLY A 98 0.36 -17.44 4.83
CA GLY A 98 1.17 -16.56 3.99
C GLY A 98 0.40 -15.90 2.85
N GLU A 99 1.11 -15.06 2.08
CA GLU A 99 0.53 -14.31 0.95
C GLU A 99 0.10 -15.22 -0.23
N GLY A 100 0.65 -16.43 -0.32
CA GLY A 100 0.31 -17.43 -1.34
C GLY A 100 -1.09 -18.06 -1.20
N VAL A 101 -1.86 -17.66 -0.18
CA VAL A 101 -3.24 -18.11 0.03
C VAL A 101 -4.27 -17.23 -0.66
N LEU A 102 -3.91 -16.05 -1.18
CA LEU A 102 -4.84 -15.24 -1.97
C LEU A 102 -4.78 -15.62 -3.45
N LEU A 103 -5.95 -15.77 -4.08
CA LEU A 103 -6.03 -15.90 -5.55
C LEU A 103 -5.59 -14.61 -6.26
N GLU A 104 -5.75 -13.46 -5.61
CA GLU A 104 -5.40 -12.15 -6.14
C GLU A 104 -4.49 -11.41 -5.15
N PRO A 105 -3.31 -10.93 -5.57
CA PRO A 105 -2.40 -10.24 -4.65
C PRO A 105 -3.12 -9.04 -4.03
N PRO A 106 -3.09 -8.90 -2.70
CA PRO A 106 -3.82 -7.84 -2.02
C PRO A 106 -3.25 -6.49 -2.45
N ARG A 107 -4.12 -5.52 -2.78
CA ARG A 107 -3.72 -4.15 -3.15
C ARG A 107 -3.22 -3.30 -1.97
N GLN A 108 -2.78 -3.93 -0.88
CA GLN A 108 -2.39 -3.27 0.35
C GLN A 108 -1.05 -3.85 0.84
N GLY A 109 -0.11 -3.00 1.25
CA GLY A 109 1.19 -3.41 1.78
C GLY A 109 2.24 -3.72 0.71
N PHE A 110 2.93 -4.86 0.82
CA PHE A 110 4.06 -5.26 -0.05
C PHE A 110 3.68 -5.42 -1.53
N GLY A 111 2.40 -5.68 -1.83
CA GLY A 111 1.88 -5.65 -3.22
C GLY A 111 2.01 -4.28 -3.91
N LEU A 112 2.05 -3.18 -3.16
CA LEU A 112 2.34 -1.85 -3.71
C LEU A 112 3.80 -1.73 -4.18
N LEU A 113 4.77 -2.38 -3.52
CA LEU A 113 6.16 -2.30 -3.93
C LEU A 113 6.39 -3.02 -5.27
N ALA A 114 5.69 -4.14 -5.50
CA ALA A 114 5.69 -4.82 -6.79
C ALA A 114 5.08 -3.97 -7.92
N TRP A 115 4.14 -3.07 -7.59
CA TRP A 115 3.51 -2.17 -8.56
C TRP A 115 4.27 -0.85 -8.75
N VAL A 116 4.85 -0.29 -7.68
CA VAL A 116 5.60 0.97 -7.68
C VAL A 116 7.05 0.76 -8.14
N GLY A 117 7.62 -0.43 -7.91
CA GLY A 117 8.97 -0.81 -8.32
C GLY A 117 9.27 -0.52 -9.79
N PRO A 118 8.46 -1.00 -10.76
CA PRO A 118 8.64 -0.69 -12.18
C PRO A 118 8.65 0.81 -12.48
N ALA A 119 7.74 1.59 -11.86
CA ALA A 119 7.68 3.03 -12.07
C ALA A 119 8.91 3.76 -11.51
N VAL A 120 9.39 3.35 -10.33
CA VAL A 120 10.59 3.93 -9.69
C VAL A 120 11.84 3.66 -10.52
N VAL A 121 11.99 2.44 -11.06
CA VAL A 121 13.13 2.08 -11.92
C VAL A 121 13.15 2.94 -13.19
N VAL A 122 11.99 3.16 -13.82
CA VAL A 122 11.89 4.01 -15.01
C VAL A 122 12.26 5.46 -14.68
N VAL A 123 11.75 6.03 -13.58
CA VAL A 123 12.04 7.41 -13.18
C VAL A 123 13.53 7.59 -12.84
N PHE A 124 14.12 6.66 -12.08
CA PHE A 124 15.54 6.70 -11.74
C PHE A 124 16.42 6.53 -12.99
N GLY A 125 16.09 5.59 -13.87
CA GLY A 125 16.82 5.39 -15.12
C GLY A 125 16.82 6.65 -15.99
N LEU A 126 15.66 7.29 -16.14
CA LEU A 126 15.53 8.53 -16.91
C LEU A 126 16.32 9.69 -16.27
N ALA A 127 16.29 9.80 -14.94
CA ALA A 127 17.06 10.80 -14.21
C ALA A 127 18.57 10.63 -14.42
N ILE A 128 19.09 9.41 -14.34
CA ILE A 128 20.51 9.11 -14.56
C ILE A 128 20.92 9.41 -16.00
N ILE A 129 20.13 8.97 -16.98
CA ILE A 129 20.42 9.21 -18.40
C ILE A 129 20.43 10.71 -18.69
N THR A 130 19.43 11.45 -18.23
CA THR A 130 19.40 12.91 -18.46
C THR A 130 20.52 13.64 -17.74
N ALA A 131 20.95 13.19 -16.55
CA ALA A 131 22.11 13.74 -15.86
C ALA A 131 23.43 13.44 -16.58
N ALA A 132 23.62 12.21 -17.07
CA ALA A 132 24.80 11.80 -17.83
C ALA A 132 24.91 12.55 -19.17
N VAL A 133 23.80 12.64 -19.92
CA VAL A 133 23.73 13.41 -21.16
C VAL A 133 24.05 14.88 -20.89
N ARG A 134 23.44 15.49 -19.86
CA ARG A 134 23.77 16.87 -19.49
C ARG A 134 25.25 17.05 -19.13
N ALA A 135 25.85 16.09 -18.42
CA ALA A 135 27.26 16.13 -18.05
C ALA A 135 28.19 16.01 -19.27
N TRP A 136 27.81 15.22 -20.27
CA TRP A 136 28.58 15.03 -21.51
C TRP A 136 28.41 16.18 -22.50
N VAL A 137 27.24 16.82 -22.49
CA VAL A 137 26.93 17.98 -23.33
C VAL A 137 27.38 19.30 -22.67
N ARG A 138 27.91 19.26 -21.43
CA ARG A 138 28.58 20.45 -20.87
C ARG A 138 29.76 20.80 -21.79
N PRO A 139 29.84 22.03 -22.31
CA PRO A 139 31.00 22.46 -23.06
C PRO A 139 32.24 22.25 -22.18
N ARG A 140 33.22 21.54 -22.71
CA ARG A 140 34.55 21.41 -22.11
C ARG A 140 35.01 22.84 -21.78
N PRO A 141 35.35 23.16 -20.52
CA PRO A 141 35.94 24.46 -20.20
C PRO A 141 37.11 24.67 -21.15
N GLU A 142 37.10 25.84 -21.83
CA GLU A 142 38.04 26.31 -22.85
C GLU A 142 39.29 25.44 -23.00
N ALA A 143 39.42 24.79 -24.15
CA ALA A 143 40.65 24.12 -24.54
C ALA A 143 41.85 25.09 -24.40
N GLU A 144 43.02 24.53 -24.08
CA GLU A 144 44.31 25.22 -23.98
C GLU A 144 44.45 26.37 -24.99
N PRO A 145 45.08 27.49 -24.58
CA PRO A 145 45.16 28.67 -25.43
C PRO A 145 45.76 28.25 -26.76
N ALA A 146 44.96 28.38 -27.83
CA ALA A 146 45.46 28.23 -29.18
C ALA A 146 46.66 29.17 -29.31
N LEU A 147 47.80 28.62 -29.73
CA LEU A 147 49.02 29.40 -29.98
C LEU A 147 48.63 30.61 -30.83
N ASP A 148 48.87 31.81 -30.31
CA ASP A 148 48.61 33.04 -31.02
C ASP A 148 49.49 33.02 -32.29
N PRO A 149 48.95 33.29 -33.49
CA PRO A 149 49.76 33.34 -34.70
C PRO A 149 51.00 34.25 -34.58
N GLY A 150 50.97 35.23 -33.68
CA GLY A 150 52.13 36.08 -33.37
C GLY A 150 53.27 35.40 -32.59
N ASP A 151 53.02 34.25 -31.95
CA ASP A 151 54.04 33.48 -31.23
C ASP A 151 54.85 32.56 -32.17
N GLU A 152 54.26 32.04 -33.25
CA GLU A 152 55.01 31.27 -34.28
C GLU A 152 56.10 32.15 -34.92
N ASP A 153 55.78 33.40 -35.25
CA ASP A 153 56.74 34.37 -35.80
C ASP A 153 57.85 34.73 -34.80
N ARG A 154 57.56 34.65 -33.50
CA ARG A 154 58.53 34.92 -32.42
C ARG A 154 59.56 33.79 -32.26
N TYR A 155 59.17 32.53 -32.45
CA TYR A 155 60.04 31.37 -32.27
C TYR A 155 60.68 30.84 -33.57
N ALA A 156 60.18 31.26 -34.73
CA ALA A 156 60.75 30.93 -36.04
C ALA A 156 62.30 31.12 -36.13
N PRO A 157 62.89 32.26 -35.70
CA PRO A 157 64.33 32.45 -35.83
C PRO A 157 65.15 31.62 -34.83
N GLU A 158 64.57 31.13 -33.74
CA GLU A 158 65.23 30.20 -32.81
C GLU A 158 65.23 28.76 -33.34
N LEU A 159 64.14 28.34 -33.98
CA LEU A 159 64.04 27.02 -34.62
C LEU A 159 65.00 26.88 -35.80
N GLU A 160 65.13 27.90 -36.65
CA GLU A 160 66.09 27.88 -37.76
C GLU A 160 67.54 27.78 -37.27
N ARG A 161 67.87 28.42 -36.14
CA ARG A 161 69.20 28.28 -35.53
C ARG A 161 69.44 26.86 -35.01
N ALA A 162 68.47 26.30 -34.28
CA ALA A 162 68.57 24.94 -33.76
C ALA A 162 68.69 23.88 -34.86
N VAL A 163 68.01 24.06 -36.00
CA VAL A 163 68.12 23.15 -37.16
C VAL A 163 69.47 23.29 -37.87
N LYS A 164 70.03 24.49 -37.92
CA LYS A 164 71.32 24.74 -38.57
C LYS A 164 72.51 24.25 -37.73
N ASP A 165 72.34 24.19 -36.42
CA ASP A 165 73.33 23.72 -35.46
C ASP A 165 73.28 22.18 -35.24
N ALA A 166 72.33 21.48 -35.87
CA ALA A 166 72.17 20.02 -35.86
C ALA A 166 72.73 19.37 -37.14
#